data_AF-A0A067TIH5-F1
#
_entry.id   AF-A0A067TIH5-F1
#
_cell.length_a   1.000
_cell.length_b   1.000
_cell.length_c   1.000
_cell.angle_alpha   90.00
_cell.angle_beta   90.00
_cell.angle_gamma   90.00
#
_symmetry.space_group_name_H-M   'P 1'
#
loop_
_entity.id
_entity.type
_entity.pdbx_description
1 polymer ?
#
loop_
_entity_poly.entity_id
_entity_poly.type
_entity_poly.pdbx_seq_one_letter_code
_entity_poly.pdbx_strand_id
1 'polypeptide(L)'
;MSIVVRQNSALGYFGSGNDICTSHSSDQIKTACHGLRNETRDKSAQRVAERYKTQQRFSLAHARSLICVAHQCVTFQHDQETQLLLNLVDSESGVKHTHQTALDVATLAKHTLMAEEDLALSRLKECELMLIMLKDAAKEARVHVTQANNQVGNLVSYLDSRSLPLRRTFQATNSLIHPSVLSTYKSHLETYLPDNRHTTMTSTMLTTSPIDSSKSDELDDAIREDNQIAENYSSSSLS
;
A
#
# COMPACT_ATOMS: atom_id res chain seq x y z
N MET A 1 16.23 -41.61 15.49
CA MET A 1 15.07 -40.83 15.00
C MET A 1 15.29 -40.55 13.53
N SER A 2 14.60 -41.27 12.64
CA SER A 2 14.75 -41.12 11.18
C SER A 2 13.78 -40.08 10.65
N ILE A 3 14.32 -39.07 9.95
CA ILE A 3 13.52 -38.04 9.27
C ILE A 3 13.03 -38.64 7.95
N VAL A 4 11.72 -38.91 7.86
CA VAL A 4 11.06 -39.29 6.62
C VAL A 4 10.80 -38.02 5.82
N VAL A 5 11.64 -37.76 4.81
CA VAL A 5 11.41 -36.71 3.82
C VAL A 5 10.29 -37.17 2.90
N ARG A 6 9.08 -36.63 3.07
CA ARG A 6 7.98 -36.83 2.12
C ARG A 6 8.33 -36.11 0.82
N GLN A 7 8.76 -36.86 -0.19
CA GLN A 7 8.80 -36.37 -1.56
C GLN A 7 7.38 -36.08 -2.03
N ASN A 8 7.14 -34.83 -2.45
CA ASN A 8 5.89 -34.40 -3.05
C ASN A 8 5.80 -34.97 -4.48
N SER A 9 4.89 -35.91 -4.73
CA SER A 9 4.65 -36.53 -6.04
C SER A 9 4.08 -35.57 -7.11
N ALA A 10 3.92 -34.28 -6.79
CA ALA A 10 3.50 -33.24 -7.74
C ALA A 10 4.65 -32.66 -8.58
N LEU A 11 5.91 -32.99 -8.26
CA LEU A 11 7.07 -32.68 -9.11
C LEU A 11 7.33 -33.87 -10.04
N GLY A 12 6.55 -33.90 -11.12
CA GLY A 12 6.73 -34.86 -12.20
C GLY A 12 8.16 -34.80 -12.76
N TYR A 13 8.75 -35.98 -12.90
CA TYR A 13 9.99 -36.26 -13.60
C TYR A 13 9.94 -35.63 -15.01
N PHE A 14 10.91 -34.78 -15.35
CA PHE A 14 11.08 -34.24 -16.70
C PHE A 14 11.55 -35.35 -17.65
N GLY A 15 10.60 -36.18 -18.10
CA GLY A 15 10.78 -37.06 -19.24
C GLY A 15 10.76 -36.25 -20.53
N SER A 16 11.87 -36.25 -21.25
CA SER A 16 11.97 -35.74 -22.62
C SER A 16 11.03 -36.53 -23.52
N GLY A 17 9.96 -35.90 -24.02
CA GLY A 17 9.10 -36.48 -25.05
C GLY A 17 7.62 -36.13 -24.92
N ASN A 18 7.20 -35.15 -25.70
CA ASN A 18 5.86 -34.86 -26.19
C ASN A 18 4.76 -34.37 -25.22
N ASP A 19 4.21 -33.21 -25.59
CA ASP A 19 2.87 -32.69 -25.33
C ASP A 19 2.39 -32.65 -23.89
N ILE A 20 3.10 -31.86 -23.08
CA ILE A 20 2.61 -31.44 -21.78
C ILE A 20 1.78 -30.16 -21.96
N CYS A 21 0.49 -30.33 -22.21
CA CYS A 21 -0.51 -29.33 -21.81
C CYS A 21 -0.63 -29.37 -20.29
N THR A 22 0.36 -28.84 -19.57
CA THR A 22 0.19 -28.52 -18.16
C THR A 22 -0.73 -27.31 -18.08
N SER A 23 -1.98 -27.56 -17.71
CA SER A 23 -2.88 -26.54 -17.21
C SER A 23 -2.25 -25.92 -15.96
N HIS A 24 -1.48 -24.86 -16.15
CA HIS A 24 -0.85 -24.10 -15.08
C HIS A 24 -1.88 -23.19 -14.42
N SER A 25 -1.92 -23.17 -13.09
CA SER A 25 -2.64 -22.14 -12.34
C SER A 25 -2.10 -20.75 -12.69
N SER A 26 -2.91 -19.69 -12.59
CA SER A 26 -2.47 -18.32 -12.90
C SER A 26 -1.20 -17.93 -12.13
N ASP A 27 -1.03 -18.44 -10.91
CA ASP A 27 0.14 -18.17 -10.08
C ASP A 27 1.37 -18.94 -10.55
N GLN A 28 1.18 -20.14 -11.13
CA GLN A 28 2.26 -20.94 -11.74
C GLN A 28 2.70 -20.37 -13.10
N ILE A 29 1.77 -19.78 -13.88
CA ILE A 29 2.11 -19.05 -15.11
C ILE A 29 2.95 -17.82 -14.76
N LYS A 30 2.59 -17.08 -13.71
CA LYS A 30 3.38 -15.94 -13.23
C LYS A 30 4.79 -16.37 -12.83
N THR A 31 4.95 -17.51 -12.13
CA THR A 31 6.27 -18.00 -11.72
C THR A 31 7.09 -18.55 -12.90
N ALA A 32 6.46 -19.27 -13.84
CA ALA A 32 7.14 -19.85 -15.00
C ALA A 32 7.68 -18.78 -15.97
N CYS A 33 7.04 -17.62 -16.05
CA CYS A 33 7.50 -16.50 -16.89
C CYS A 33 8.83 -15.90 -16.43
N HIS A 34 9.15 -15.97 -15.14
CA HIS A 34 10.42 -15.50 -14.60
C HIS A 34 11.56 -16.52 -14.78
N GLY A 35 11.25 -17.79 -15.08
CA GLY A 35 12.25 -18.87 -15.13
C GLY A 35 13.03 -19.00 -16.44
N LEU A 36 12.53 -18.46 -17.56
CA LEU A 36 13.07 -18.79 -18.90
C LEU A 36 13.92 -17.70 -19.57
N ARG A 37 14.09 -16.53 -18.96
CA ARG A 37 14.81 -15.39 -19.56
C ARG A 37 15.80 -14.77 -18.57
N ASN A 38 17.10 -15.07 -18.72
CA ASN A 38 18.21 -14.45 -17.97
C ASN A 38 18.03 -14.37 -16.45
N GLU A 39 18.06 -15.53 -15.79
CA GLU A 39 17.79 -15.72 -14.36
C GLU A 39 18.59 -14.83 -13.38
N THR A 40 19.75 -14.32 -13.76
CA THR A 40 20.63 -13.56 -12.83
C THR A 40 20.28 -12.07 -12.76
N ARG A 41 19.78 -11.48 -13.85
CA ARG A 41 19.44 -10.04 -13.90
C ARG A 41 18.04 -9.74 -13.33
N ASP A 42 17.16 -10.75 -13.29
CA ASP A 42 15.78 -10.60 -12.82
C ASP A 42 15.65 -10.82 -11.30
N LYS A 43 16.47 -11.69 -10.69
CA LYS A 43 16.41 -11.98 -9.24
C LYS A 43 16.70 -10.76 -8.37
N SER A 44 17.60 -9.86 -8.78
CA SER A 44 17.89 -8.63 -8.03
C SER A 44 16.73 -7.64 -8.11
N ALA A 45 16.15 -7.43 -9.29
CA ALA A 45 14.99 -6.57 -9.50
C ALA A 45 13.76 -7.07 -8.71
N GLN A 46 13.53 -8.39 -8.71
CA GLN A 46 12.47 -9.02 -7.93
C GLN A 46 12.66 -8.78 -6.42
N ARG A 47 13.87 -8.95 -5.89
CA ARG A 47 14.16 -8.67 -4.47
C ARG A 47 13.93 -7.20 -4.12
N VAL A 48 14.32 -6.27 -4.99
CA VAL A 48 14.08 -4.84 -4.78
C VAL A 48 12.58 -4.54 -4.77
N ALA A 49 11.81 -5.11 -5.70
CA ALA A 49 10.35 -4.95 -5.73
C ALA A 49 9.68 -5.51 -4.46
N GLU A 50 10.09 -6.70 -3.99
CA GLU A 50 9.55 -7.30 -2.76
C GLU A 50 9.91 -6.49 -1.51
N ARG A 51 11.14 -5.95 -1.44
CA ARG A 51 11.52 -5.03 -0.36
C ARG A 51 10.66 -3.78 -0.37
N TYR A 52 10.45 -3.18 -1.54
CA TYR A 52 9.59 -2.00 -1.69
C TYR A 52 8.14 -2.29 -1.25
N LYS A 53 7.55 -3.40 -1.70
CA LYS A 53 6.21 -3.84 -1.28
C LYS A 53 6.12 -4.05 0.23
N THR A 54 7.15 -4.65 0.81
CA THR A 54 7.23 -4.86 2.27
C THR A 54 7.30 -3.54 3.01
N GLN A 55 8.12 -2.60 2.54
CA GLN A 55 8.22 -1.26 3.11
C GLN A 55 6.88 -0.52 3.06
N GLN A 56 6.17 -0.54 1.92
CA GLN A 56 4.84 0.06 1.80
C GLN A 56 3.85 -0.52 2.83
N ARG A 57 3.82 -1.85 2.98
CA ARG A 57 2.97 -2.53 3.98
C ARG A 57 3.33 -2.13 5.40
N PHE A 58 4.63 -2.03 5.70
CA PHE A 58 5.10 -1.57 6.99
C PHE A 58 4.69 -0.12 7.28
N SER A 59 4.87 0.78 6.31
CA SER A 59 4.42 2.18 6.43
C SER A 59 2.91 2.29 6.66
N LEU A 60 2.09 1.47 5.98
CA LEU A 60 0.65 1.43 6.21
C LEU A 60 0.30 0.91 7.61
N ALA A 61 0.97 -0.15 8.08
CA ALA A 61 0.76 -0.67 9.43
C ALA A 61 1.14 0.36 10.49
N HIS A 62 2.25 1.08 10.29
CA HIS A 62 2.67 2.16 11.17
C HIS A 62 1.65 3.31 11.20
N ALA A 63 1.15 3.75 10.03
CA ALA A 63 0.11 4.79 9.97
C ALA A 63 -1.17 4.38 10.74
N ARG A 64 -1.59 3.12 10.63
CA ARG A 64 -2.72 2.58 11.41
C ARG A 64 -2.46 2.58 12.91
N SER A 65 -1.24 2.27 13.32
CA SER A 65 -0.85 2.37 14.72
C SER A 65 -0.97 3.81 15.23
N LEU A 66 -0.52 4.79 14.46
CA LEU A 66 -0.66 6.20 14.82
C LEU A 66 -2.12 6.66 14.91
N ILE A 67 -2.98 6.20 14.00
CA ILE A 67 -4.43 6.46 14.07
C ILE A 67 -5.03 5.91 15.36
N CYS A 68 -4.61 4.73 15.80
CA CYS A 68 -5.07 4.16 17.07
C CYS A 68 -4.69 5.06 18.26
N VAL A 69 -3.45 5.56 18.29
CA VAL A 69 -2.99 6.51 19.32
C VAL A 69 -3.78 7.83 19.24
N ALA A 70 -3.97 8.39 18.05
CA ALA A 70 -4.76 9.61 17.87
C ALA A 70 -6.21 9.45 18.36
N HIS A 71 -6.82 8.29 18.12
CA HIS A 71 -8.14 7.94 18.67
C HIS A 71 -8.16 7.96 20.20
N GLN A 72 -7.13 7.38 20.82
CA GLN A 72 -7.02 7.38 22.28
C GLN A 72 -6.88 8.81 22.82
N CYS A 73 -6.09 9.66 22.17
CA CYS A 73 -5.96 11.07 22.52
C CYS A 73 -7.30 11.81 22.43
N VAL A 74 -8.02 11.68 21.32
CA VAL A 74 -9.36 12.29 21.14
C VAL A 74 -10.32 11.82 22.23
N THR A 75 -10.37 10.51 22.50
CA THR A 75 -11.23 9.93 23.53
C THR A 75 -10.90 10.50 24.92
N PHE A 76 -9.62 10.61 25.24
CA PHE A 76 -9.17 11.18 26.51
C PHE A 76 -9.52 12.66 26.65
N GLN A 77 -9.32 13.47 25.60
CA GLN A 77 -9.66 14.90 25.64
C GLN A 77 -11.17 15.11 25.82
N HIS A 78 -12.00 14.34 25.08
CA HIS A 78 -13.45 14.37 25.27
C HIS A 78 -13.88 13.95 26.68
N ASP A 79 -13.25 12.94 27.26
CA ASP A 79 -13.54 12.51 28.64
C ASP A 79 -13.22 13.62 29.64
N GLN A 80 -12.06 14.27 29.52
CA GLN A 80 -11.70 15.41 30.37
C GLN A 80 -12.67 16.59 30.23
N GLU A 81 -13.02 16.94 29.00
CA GLU A 81 -14.00 17.99 28.71
C GLU A 81 -15.37 17.66 29.31
N THR A 82 -15.84 16.42 29.12
CA THR A 82 -17.12 15.94 29.67
C THR A 82 -17.12 15.98 31.19
N GLN A 83 -16.06 15.52 31.84
CA GLN A 83 -15.93 15.53 33.29
C GLN A 83 -15.95 16.97 33.84
N LEU A 84 -15.26 17.91 33.19
CA LEU A 84 -15.31 19.31 33.60
C LEU A 84 -16.74 19.86 33.48
N LEU A 85 -17.41 19.61 32.36
CA LEU A 85 -18.78 20.08 32.15
C LEU A 85 -19.77 19.48 33.16
N LEU A 86 -19.68 18.18 33.47
CA LEU A 86 -20.50 17.54 34.49
C LEU A 86 -20.25 18.15 35.87
N ASN A 87 -18.98 18.34 36.27
CA ASN A 87 -18.64 18.98 37.54
C ASN A 87 -19.20 20.41 37.64
N LEU A 88 -19.23 21.15 36.54
CA LEU A 88 -19.81 22.50 36.51
C LEU A 88 -21.34 22.49 36.69
N VAL A 89 -22.03 21.49 36.12
CA VAL A 89 -23.48 21.30 36.28
C VAL A 89 -23.83 20.85 37.71
N ASP A 90 -23.09 19.88 38.26
CA ASP A 90 -23.34 19.37 39.61
C ASP A 90 -23.03 20.41 40.71
N SER A 91 -22.18 21.40 40.40
CA SER A 91 -21.82 22.52 41.29
C SER A 91 -22.87 23.65 41.34
N GLU A 92 -23.97 23.55 40.57
CA GLU A 92 -25.05 24.55 40.52
C GLU A 92 -25.79 24.76 41.86
N SER A 93 -25.49 23.97 42.90
CA SER A 93 -25.99 24.19 44.27
C SER A 93 -25.32 25.36 45.02
N GLY A 94 -24.49 26.18 44.37
CA GLY A 94 -24.01 27.44 44.96
C GLY A 94 -22.74 28.06 44.38
N VAL A 95 -22.06 27.42 43.42
CA VAL A 95 -20.83 27.94 42.82
C VAL A 95 -21.16 28.79 41.59
N LYS A 96 -20.95 30.11 41.67
CA LYS A 96 -21.06 30.99 40.50
C LYS A 96 -19.96 30.64 39.50
N HIS A 97 -20.32 30.36 38.25
CA HIS A 97 -19.35 30.20 37.16
C HIS A 97 -18.42 31.41 37.12
N THR A 98 -17.12 31.16 37.20
CA THR A 98 -16.09 32.21 37.23
C THR A 98 -15.49 32.40 35.84
N HIS A 99 -14.82 33.54 35.62
CA HIS A 99 -14.02 33.72 34.42
C HIS A 99 -12.96 32.63 34.24
N GLN A 100 -12.44 32.07 35.33
CA GLN A 100 -11.50 30.95 35.28
C GLN A 100 -12.15 29.69 34.71
N THR A 101 -13.36 29.34 35.17
CA THR A 101 -14.07 28.15 34.61
C THR A 101 -14.35 28.28 33.12
N ALA A 102 -14.67 29.49 32.63
CA ALA A 102 -14.84 29.73 31.20
C ALA A 102 -13.54 29.56 30.41
N LEU A 103 -12.41 30.03 30.97
CA LEU A 103 -11.09 29.84 30.38
C LEU A 103 -10.68 28.36 30.35
N ASP A 104 -10.95 27.61 31.42
CA ASP A 104 -10.63 26.19 31.51
C ASP A 104 -11.42 25.39 30.47
N VAL A 105 -12.73 25.64 30.34
CA VAL A 105 -13.59 25.04 29.30
C VAL A 105 -13.07 25.38 27.90
N ALA A 106 -12.77 26.65 27.63
CA ALA A 106 -12.24 27.06 26.33
C ALA A 106 -10.89 26.40 26.00
N THR A 107 -10.04 26.19 27.01
CA THR A 107 -8.74 25.53 26.86
C THR A 107 -8.90 24.04 26.56
N LEU A 108 -9.78 23.34 27.29
CA LEU A 108 -10.07 21.93 27.01
C LEU A 108 -10.71 21.76 25.62
N ALA A 109 -11.71 22.56 25.29
CA ALA A 109 -12.34 22.52 23.96
C ALA A 109 -11.31 22.72 22.83
N LYS A 110 -10.35 23.64 23.02
CA LYS A 110 -9.23 23.81 22.09
C LYS A 110 -8.39 22.53 21.98
N HIS A 111 -8.02 21.90 23.09
CA HIS A 111 -7.24 20.65 23.06
C HIS A 111 -8.00 19.50 22.40
N THR A 112 -9.30 19.36 22.66
CA THR A 112 -10.17 18.40 21.98
C THR A 112 -10.15 18.62 20.47
N LEU A 113 -10.40 19.85 20.02
CA LEU A 113 -10.41 20.18 18.59
C LEU A 113 -9.06 19.93 17.91
N MET A 114 -7.94 20.23 18.58
CA MET A 114 -6.61 19.91 18.05
C MET A 114 -6.39 18.39 17.93
N ALA A 115 -6.83 17.60 18.90
CA ALA A 115 -6.72 16.14 18.83
C ALA A 115 -7.58 15.56 17.69
N GLU A 116 -8.78 16.12 17.46
CA GLU A 116 -9.64 15.73 16.34
C GLU A 116 -9.00 16.07 14.99
N GLU A 117 -8.38 17.24 14.87
CA GLU A 117 -7.62 17.65 13.68
C GLU A 117 -6.46 16.67 13.40
N ASP A 118 -5.66 16.34 14.42
CA ASP A 118 -4.54 15.39 14.29
C ASP A 118 -5.02 13.99 13.85
N LEU A 119 -6.16 13.54 14.39
CA LEU A 119 -6.79 12.28 13.97
C LEU A 119 -7.24 12.34 12.50
N ALA A 120 -7.84 13.45 12.08
CA ALA A 120 -8.28 13.64 10.69
C ALA A 120 -7.09 13.66 9.71
N LEU A 121 -6.01 14.36 10.05
CA LEU A 121 -4.77 14.40 9.29
C LEU A 121 -4.11 13.01 9.21
N SER A 122 -4.10 12.26 10.31
CA SER A 122 -3.57 10.89 10.34
C SER A 122 -4.35 9.95 9.42
N ARG A 123 -5.69 10.05 9.41
CA ARG A 123 -6.56 9.29 8.49
C ARG A 123 -6.31 9.67 7.03
N LEU A 124 -6.15 10.96 6.74
CA LEU A 124 -5.81 11.41 5.39
C LEU A 124 -4.51 10.76 4.91
N LYS A 125 -3.47 10.72 5.75
CA LYS A 125 -2.18 10.07 5.43
C LYS A 125 -2.31 8.57 5.21
N GLU A 126 -3.13 7.86 5.99
CA GLU A 126 -3.43 6.45 5.72
C GLU A 126 -4.10 6.27 4.35
N CYS A 127 -5.10 7.08 4.03
CA CYS A 127 -5.78 7.03 2.73
C CYS A 127 -4.81 7.30 1.56
N GLU A 128 -3.90 8.26 1.69
CA GLU A 128 -2.86 8.53 0.69
C GLU A 128 -1.95 7.31 0.45
N LEU A 129 -1.50 6.65 1.53
CA LEU A 129 -0.69 5.42 1.43
C LEU A 129 -1.47 4.28 0.77
N MET A 130 -2.73 4.08 1.15
CA MET A 130 -3.60 3.08 0.53
C MET A 130 -3.81 3.35 -0.96
N LEU A 131 -3.99 4.61 -1.34
CA LEU A 131 -4.14 5.01 -2.75
C LEU A 131 -2.89 4.69 -3.57
N ILE A 132 -1.69 4.94 -3.02
CA ILE A 132 -0.43 4.58 -3.68
C ILE A 132 -0.37 3.06 -3.91
N MET A 133 -0.63 2.27 -2.87
CA MET A 133 -0.63 0.80 -2.96
C MET A 133 -1.64 0.28 -3.99
N LEU A 134 -2.85 0.86 -4.03
CA LEU A 134 -3.88 0.50 -5.01
C LEU A 134 -3.47 0.87 -6.44
N LYS A 135 -2.84 2.03 -6.64
CA LYS A 135 -2.30 2.44 -7.95
C LYS A 135 -1.23 1.46 -8.43
N ASP A 136 -0.34 1.03 -7.56
CA ASP A 136 0.70 0.07 -7.91
C ASP A 136 0.12 -1.31 -8.19
N ALA A 137 -0.83 -1.79 -7.39
CA ALA A 137 -1.55 -3.04 -7.67
C ALA A 137 -2.29 -2.99 -9.02
N ALA A 138 -2.93 -1.86 -9.36
CA ALA A 138 -3.58 -1.68 -10.65
C ALA A 138 -2.60 -1.67 -11.83
N LYS A 139 -1.40 -1.08 -11.67
CA LYS A 139 -0.34 -1.14 -12.69
C LYS A 139 0.15 -2.59 -12.86
N GLU A 140 0.42 -3.29 -11.77
CA GLU A 140 0.85 -4.68 -11.80
C GLU A 140 -0.19 -5.58 -12.48
N ALA A 141 -1.48 -5.41 -12.16
CA ALA A 141 -2.57 -6.14 -12.81
C ALA A 141 -2.63 -5.88 -14.32
N ARG A 142 -2.42 -4.63 -14.77
CA ARG A 142 -2.36 -4.30 -16.22
C ARG A 142 -1.19 -4.98 -16.92
N VAL A 143 -0.03 -5.04 -16.28
CA VAL A 143 1.14 -5.76 -16.82
C VAL A 143 0.80 -7.25 -16.96
N HIS A 144 0.22 -7.87 -15.95
CA HIS A 144 -0.19 -9.29 -15.98
C HIS A 144 -1.22 -9.57 -17.09
N VAL A 145 -2.23 -8.71 -17.27
CA VAL A 145 -3.21 -8.83 -18.36
C VAL A 145 -2.52 -8.74 -19.73
N THR A 146 -1.60 -7.79 -19.89
CA THR A 146 -0.85 -7.62 -21.15
C THR A 146 0.00 -8.86 -21.45
N GLN A 147 0.70 -9.40 -20.45
CA GLN A 147 1.49 -10.62 -20.58
C GLN A 147 0.63 -11.82 -20.94
N ALA A 148 -0.52 -11.99 -20.27
CA ALA A 148 -1.47 -13.06 -20.59
C ALA A 148 -1.98 -12.97 -22.03
N ASN A 149 -2.38 -11.78 -22.48
CA ASN A 149 -2.82 -11.56 -23.86
C ASN A 149 -1.72 -11.91 -24.88
N ASN A 150 -0.47 -11.52 -24.60
CA ASN A 150 0.67 -11.87 -25.45
C ASN A 150 0.90 -13.39 -25.50
N GLN A 151 0.78 -14.09 -24.38
CA GLN A 151 0.89 -15.55 -24.33
C GLN A 151 -0.21 -16.24 -25.14
N VAL A 152 -1.46 -15.79 -24.97
CA VAL A 152 -2.58 -16.32 -25.78
C VAL A 152 -2.32 -16.06 -27.27
N GLY A 153 -1.88 -14.85 -27.63
CA GLY A 153 -1.53 -14.52 -29.02
C GLY A 153 -0.42 -15.41 -29.60
N ASN A 154 0.63 -15.68 -28.81
CA ASN A 154 1.73 -16.57 -29.20
C ASN A 154 1.25 -18.01 -29.38
N LEU A 155 0.39 -18.51 -28.49
CA LEU A 155 -0.18 -19.85 -28.59
C LEU A 155 -1.09 -19.99 -29.82
N VAL A 156 -1.95 -19.01 -30.07
CA VAL A 156 -2.79 -18.96 -31.28
C VAL A 156 -1.91 -19.00 -32.53
N SER A 157 -0.90 -18.13 -32.60
CA SER A 157 0.03 -18.07 -33.74
C SER A 157 0.78 -19.40 -33.95
N TYR A 158 1.18 -20.07 -32.86
CA TYR A 158 1.83 -21.37 -32.92
C TYR A 158 0.90 -22.46 -33.45
N LEU A 159 -0.34 -22.53 -32.95
CA LEU A 159 -1.34 -23.50 -33.42
C LEU A 159 -1.67 -23.30 -34.90
N ASP A 160 -1.85 -22.05 -35.32
CA ASP A 160 -2.08 -21.67 -36.71
C ASP A 160 -0.90 -22.10 -37.60
N SER A 161 0.35 -21.87 -37.16
CA SER A 161 1.55 -22.26 -37.91
C SER A 161 1.68 -23.77 -38.13
N ARG A 162 1.07 -24.58 -37.26
CA ARG A 162 1.06 -26.05 -37.36
C ARG A 162 -0.19 -26.61 -38.04
N SER A 163 -1.08 -25.75 -38.55
CA SER A 163 -2.38 -26.15 -39.09
C SER A 163 -3.21 -27.00 -38.11
N LEU A 164 -2.97 -26.81 -36.80
CA LEU A 164 -3.71 -27.51 -35.78
C LEU A 164 -5.08 -26.84 -35.64
N PRO A 165 -6.18 -27.60 -35.58
CA PRO A 165 -7.49 -27.01 -35.46
C PRO A 165 -7.60 -26.28 -34.12
N LEU A 166 -7.74 -24.95 -34.16
CA LEU A 166 -8.21 -24.20 -33.00
C LEU A 166 -9.61 -24.70 -32.69
N ARG A 167 -9.76 -25.48 -31.62
CA ARG A 167 -11.05 -25.80 -31.04
C ARG A 167 -11.63 -24.49 -30.48
N ARG A 168 -12.32 -23.71 -31.33
CA ARG A 168 -13.02 -22.45 -30.97
C ARG A 168 -14.09 -22.66 -29.88
N THR A 169 -14.38 -23.91 -29.56
CA THR A 169 -15.33 -24.35 -28.55
C THR A 169 -14.70 -24.60 -27.19
N PHE A 170 -13.62 -23.90 -26.83
CA PHE A 170 -13.49 -23.52 -25.42
C PHE A 170 -14.44 -22.33 -25.21
N GLN A 171 -15.75 -22.60 -25.26
CA GLN A 171 -16.65 -21.80 -24.42
C GLN A 171 -16.02 -21.92 -23.04
N ALA A 172 -15.73 -20.80 -22.37
CA ALA A 172 -15.50 -20.82 -20.95
C ALA A 172 -16.82 -21.33 -20.33
N THR A 173 -17.04 -22.63 -20.36
CA THR A 173 -18.33 -23.29 -20.09
C THR A 173 -18.74 -23.09 -18.64
N ASN A 174 -17.86 -22.53 -17.82
CA ASN A 174 -18.07 -22.26 -16.41
C ASN A 174 -17.68 -20.81 -16.08
N SER A 175 -18.14 -19.82 -16.84
CA SER A 175 -18.31 -18.50 -16.22
C SER A 175 -19.38 -18.67 -15.15
N LEU A 176 -18.96 -18.84 -13.89
CA LEU A 176 -19.84 -18.91 -12.71
C LEU A 176 -20.76 -17.67 -12.63
N ILE A 177 -20.38 -16.58 -13.31
CA ILE A 177 -21.10 -15.32 -13.34
C ILE A 177 -21.92 -15.24 -14.62
N HIS A 178 -23.23 -15.05 -14.45
CA HIS A 178 -24.17 -14.87 -15.55
C HIS A 178 -23.83 -13.60 -16.36
N PRO A 179 -23.93 -13.61 -17.70
CA PRO A 179 -23.58 -12.46 -18.53
C PRO A 179 -24.29 -11.15 -18.17
N SER A 180 -25.55 -11.24 -17.70
CA SER A 180 -26.28 -10.04 -17.24
C SER A 180 -25.62 -9.37 -16.03
N VAL A 181 -25.08 -10.15 -15.10
CA VAL A 181 -24.37 -9.62 -13.91
C VAL A 181 -23.09 -8.91 -14.34
N LEU A 182 -22.34 -9.48 -15.29
CA LEU A 182 -21.16 -8.84 -15.86
C LEU A 182 -21.51 -7.54 -16.61
N SER A 183 -22.61 -7.54 -17.35
CA SER A 183 -23.15 -6.36 -18.04
C SER A 183 -23.48 -5.25 -17.04
N THR A 184 -24.26 -5.57 -16.00
CA THR A 184 -24.62 -4.60 -14.94
C THR A 184 -23.38 -4.06 -14.24
N TYR A 185 -22.43 -4.93 -13.92
CA TYR A 185 -21.16 -4.52 -13.32
C TYR A 185 -20.40 -3.52 -14.20
N LYS A 186 -20.26 -3.80 -15.50
CA LYS A 186 -19.59 -2.91 -16.46
C LYS A 186 -20.29 -1.55 -16.56
N SER A 187 -21.62 -1.57 -16.72
CA SER A 187 -22.41 -0.33 -16.75
C SER A 187 -22.26 0.48 -15.46
N HIS A 188 -22.20 -0.18 -14.31
CA HIS A 188 -21.98 0.48 -13.02
C HIS A 188 -20.59 1.10 -12.92
N LEU A 189 -19.54 0.40 -13.39
CA LEU A 189 -18.21 0.98 -13.49
C LEU A 189 -18.20 2.22 -14.40
N GLU A 190 -18.79 2.15 -15.58
CA GLU A 190 -18.82 3.27 -16.53
C GLU A 190 -19.58 4.48 -15.98
N THR A 191 -20.66 4.25 -15.23
CA THR A 191 -21.51 5.30 -14.68
C THR A 191 -20.88 6.01 -13.48
N TYR A 192 -20.31 5.25 -12.55
CA TYR A 192 -19.88 5.78 -11.24
C TYR A 192 -18.36 5.91 -11.10
N LEU A 193 -17.60 5.23 -11.95
CA LEU A 193 -16.15 5.25 -11.99
C LEU A 193 -15.68 5.45 -13.44
N PRO A 194 -16.10 6.54 -14.11
CA PRO A 194 -15.79 6.77 -15.51
C PRO A 194 -14.28 6.62 -15.71
N ASP A 195 -13.92 5.57 -16.42
CA ASP A 195 -12.54 5.17 -16.57
C ASP A 195 -11.86 6.20 -17.47
N ASN A 196 -11.00 7.04 -16.90
CA ASN A 196 -10.04 7.83 -17.66
C ASN A 196 -8.99 6.94 -18.37
N ARG A 197 -9.22 5.63 -18.52
CA ARG A 197 -8.32 4.62 -19.09
C ARG A 197 -7.94 4.89 -20.55
N HIS A 198 -8.69 5.74 -21.24
CA HIS A 198 -8.37 6.21 -22.59
C HIS A 198 -7.66 7.56 -22.63
N THR A 199 -7.31 8.14 -21.48
CA THR A 199 -6.45 9.34 -21.45
C THR A 199 -5.02 8.90 -21.73
N THR A 200 -4.74 8.70 -23.02
CA THR A 200 -3.42 8.68 -23.60
C THR A 200 -2.60 9.78 -22.94
N MET A 201 -1.42 9.42 -22.44
CA MET A 201 -0.47 10.36 -21.87
C MET A 201 -0.03 11.39 -22.92
N THR A 202 -0.80 12.44 -23.15
CA THR A 202 -0.24 13.76 -23.41
C THR A 202 0.19 14.33 -22.06
N SER A 203 1.26 13.73 -21.53
CA SER A 203 2.05 14.36 -20.49
C SER A 203 2.71 15.57 -21.14
N THR A 204 2.02 16.70 -21.18
CA THR A 204 2.65 18.01 -21.36
C THR A 204 3.76 18.10 -20.33
N MET A 205 4.99 18.00 -20.82
CA MET A 205 6.17 18.30 -20.04
C MET A 205 6.03 19.73 -19.53
N LEU A 206 5.62 19.85 -18.26
CA LEU A 206 5.85 21.06 -17.49
C LEU A 206 7.36 21.14 -17.32
N THR A 207 7.95 21.91 -18.24
CA THR A 207 9.30 22.45 -18.17
C THR A 207 9.47 23.17 -16.85
N THR A 208 10.10 22.52 -15.88
CA THR A 208 10.69 23.22 -14.74
C THR A 208 11.97 23.90 -15.22
N SER A 209 11.94 25.23 -15.18
CA SER A 209 13.06 26.15 -15.32
C SER A 209 14.31 25.67 -14.54
N PRO A 210 15.54 25.96 -15.02
CA PRO A 210 16.74 25.63 -14.27
C PRO A 210 16.80 26.48 -12.99
N ILE A 211 16.83 25.82 -11.84
CA ILE A 211 17.20 26.45 -10.58
C ILE A 211 18.72 26.40 -10.49
N ASP A 212 19.27 27.60 -10.36
CA ASP A 212 20.68 27.93 -10.26
C ASP A 212 21.36 27.15 -9.11
N SER A 213 22.35 26.34 -9.49
CA SER A 213 23.16 25.50 -8.61
C SER A 213 24.36 26.30 -8.11
N SER A 214 24.10 27.26 -7.22
CA SER A 214 25.18 28.02 -6.58
C SER A 214 24.79 28.47 -5.17
N LYS A 215 24.78 27.52 -4.22
CA LYS A 215 25.00 27.71 -2.76
C LYS A 215 24.81 26.38 -2.01
N SER A 216 25.84 25.55 -2.00
CA SER A 216 25.91 24.35 -1.17
C SER A 216 27.33 24.19 -0.67
N ASP A 217 27.73 24.97 0.34
CA ASP A 217 29.02 24.85 1.03
C ASP A 217 29.03 25.40 2.48
N GLU A 218 27.89 25.57 3.16
CA GLU A 218 27.87 26.18 4.52
C GLU A 218 26.88 25.53 5.51
N LEU A 219 26.72 24.20 5.52
CA LEU A 219 25.85 23.57 6.54
C LEU A 219 26.35 22.24 7.14
N ASP A 220 27.66 21.99 7.13
CA ASP A 220 28.25 20.80 7.77
C ASP A 220 28.91 21.07 9.14
N ASP A 221 28.97 22.31 9.64
CA ASP A 221 29.64 22.64 10.91
C ASP A 221 28.72 22.67 12.14
N ALA A 222 27.38 22.60 12.00
CA ALA A 222 26.46 22.72 13.13
C ALA A 222 26.11 21.41 13.86
N ILE A 223 26.47 20.23 13.31
CA ILE A 223 26.09 18.92 13.89
C ILE A 223 27.23 18.31 14.72
N ARG A 224 28.40 18.96 14.79
CA ARG A 224 29.58 18.43 15.50
C ARG A 224 29.72 18.89 16.96
N GLU A 225 28.98 19.89 17.43
CA GLU A 225 29.08 20.37 18.82
C GLU A 225 28.15 19.68 19.83
N ASP A 226 26.99 19.13 19.42
CA ASP A 226 26.05 18.52 20.38
C ASP A 226 26.46 17.11 20.86
N ASN A 227 27.43 16.46 20.19
CA ASN A 227 27.89 15.13 20.58
C ASN A 227 29.06 15.13 21.61
N GLN A 228 29.61 16.28 22.01
CA GLN A 228 30.65 16.34 23.05
C GLN A 228 30.10 16.58 24.47
N ILE A 229 28.82 16.95 24.62
CA ILE A 229 28.23 17.19 25.94
C ILE A 229 27.74 15.88 26.60
N ALA A 230 27.42 14.85 25.81
CA ALA A 230 26.90 13.59 26.33
C ALA A 230 27.98 12.67 26.95
N GLU A 231 29.26 12.80 26.59
CA GLU A 231 30.31 11.92 27.13
C GLU A 231 30.88 12.39 28.49
N ASN A 232 30.69 13.65 28.88
CA ASN A 232 31.23 14.16 30.15
C ASN A 232 30.36 13.86 31.39
N TYR A 233 29.12 13.38 31.23
CA TYR A 233 28.25 13.03 32.37
C TYR A 233 28.34 11.55 32.78
N SER A 234 28.97 10.68 32.00
CA SER A 234 29.13 9.25 32.35
C SER A 234 30.41 8.94 33.15
N SER A 235 31.32 9.91 33.35
CA SER A 235 32.59 9.67 34.07
C SER A 235 32.63 10.23 35.50
N SER A 236 31.59 10.90 35.99
CA SER A 236 31.59 11.54 37.33
C SER A 236 30.81 10.81 38.43
N SER A 237 30.31 9.59 38.19
CA SER A 237 29.53 8.84 39.19
C SER A 237 30.28 7.68 39.87
N LEU A 238 31.61 7.66 39.80
CA LEU A 238 32.48 6.71 40.50
C LEU A 238 33.62 7.48 41.18
N SER A 239 33.28 8.16 42.27
CA SER A 239 34.21 8.68 43.28
C SER A 239 33.46 8.81 44.60
#